data_AF-A0A2V9IX12-F1
#
_entry.id   AF-A0A2V9IX12-F1
#
_cell.length_a   1.000
_cell.length_b   1.000
_cell.length_c   1.000
_cell.angle_alpha   90.00
_cell.angle_beta   90.00
_cell.angle_gamma   90.00
#
_symmetry.space_group_name_H-M   'P 1'
#
loop_
_entity.id
_entity.type
_entity.pdbx_description
1 polymer ?
#
loop_
_entity_poly.entity_id
_entity_poly.type
_entity_poly.pdbx_seq_one_letter_code
_entity_poly.pdbx_strand_id
1 'polypeptide(L)' 'MPDGKEWRDLNSDDGIVDSPRETFTVKVAKLEPGEHVITLRVYDTAGNAGVGKAVIEFAAQP' A
#
# COMPACT_ATOMS: atom_id res chain seq x y z
N MET A 1 -12.12 -3.68 -8.21
CA MET A 1 -11.41 -2.46 -7.76
C MET A 1 -10.56 -2.02 -8.94
N PRO A 2 -10.66 -0.79 -9.47
CA PRO A 2 -9.99 -0.44 -10.72
C PRO A 2 -8.48 -0.24 -10.50
N ASP A 3 -7.69 -1.19 -10.96
CA ASP A 3 -6.41 -1.09 -11.69
C ASP A 3 -5.33 -0.06 -11.24
N GLY A 4 -5.28 0.35 -9.97
CA GLY A 4 -4.20 1.19 -9.43
C GLY A 4 -4.18 2.64 -9.93
N LYS A 5 -5.30 3.15 -10.48
CA LYS A 5 -5.39 4.54 -10.97
C LYS A 5 -5.72 5.56 -9.89
N GLU A 6 -6.31 5.12 -8.78
CA GLU A 6 -6.64 5.98 -7.65
C GLU A 6 -5.72 5.68 -6.46
N TRP A 7 -5.12 6.73 -5.92
CA TRP A 7 -4.41 6.67 -4.66
C TRP A 7 -5.43 6.74 -3.52
N ARG A 8 -5.26 5.87 -2.54
CA ARG A 8 -6.02 5.91 -1.29
C ARG A 8 -5.07 6.23 -0.15
N ASP A 9 -5.46 7.21 0.66
CA ASP A 9 -4.71 7.54 1.87
C ASP A 9 -4.72 6.37 2.85
N LEU A 10 -3.61 6.22 3.58
CA LEU A 10 -3.43 5.20 4.60
C LEU A 10 -3.15 5.89 5.92
N ASN A 11 -3.72 5.34 6.99
CA ASN A 11 -3.38 5.75 8.35
C ASN A 11 -2.20 4.92 8.84
N SER A 12 -1.36 5.55 9.66
CA SER A 12 -0.36 4.84 10.46
C SER A 12 -1.04 3.78 11.34
N ASP A 13 -0.35 2.68 11.60
CA ASP A 13 -0.85 1.63 12.47
C ASP A 13 -1.02 2.10 13.93
N ASP A 14 -0.27 3.12 14.36
CA ASP A 14 -0.44 3.78 15.67
C ASP A 14 -1.29 5.05 15.63
N GLY A 15 -1.73 5.44 14.44
CA GLY A 15 -2.59 6.60 14.19
C GLY A 15 -1.87 7.94 14.01
N ILE A 16 -0.55 8.04 14.19
CA ILE A 16 0.20 9.30 14.04
C ILE A 16 1.54 9.03 13.33
N VAL A 17 1.85 9.78 12.28
CA VAL A 17 3.14 9.67 11.58
C VAL A 17 4.17 10.60 12.24
N ASP A 18 4.76 10.17 13.36
CA ASP A 18 5.74 10.98 14.12
C ASP A 18 7.10 10.29 14.35
N SER A 19 7.22 9.04 13.89
CA SER A 19 8.41 8.22 14.13
C SER A 19 9.35 8.18 12.92
N PRO A 20 10.68 8.04 13.12
CA PRO A 20 11.63 7.87 12.01
C PRO A 20 11.39 6.61 11.17
N ARG A 21 10.67 5.64 11.73
CA ARG A 21 10.19 4.44 11.06
C ARG A 21 8.72 4.30 11.38
N GLU A 22 7.92 4.13 10.34
CA GLU A 22 6.47 4.02 10.46
C GLU A 22 5.97 2.72 9.84
N THR A 23 4.89 2.16 10.39
CA THR A 23 4.27 0.93 9.88
C THR A 23 2.84 1.20 9.40
N PHE A 24 2.49 0.61 8.26
CA PHE A 24 1.18 0.75 7.65
C PHE A 24 0.64 -0.62 7.22
N THR A 25 -0.57 -0.93 7.65
CA THR A 25 -1.26 -2.18 7.27
C THR A 25 -2.32 -1.94 6.19
N VAL A 26 -2.14 -2.55 5.03
CA VAL A 26 -3.13 -2.53 3.94
C VAL A 26 -3.89 -3.84 3.88
N LYS A 27 -5.20 -3.79 4.17
CA LYS A 27 -6.10 -4.93 3.97
C LYS A 27 -6.63 -4.93 2.55
N VAL A 28 -6.28 -5.95 1.78
CA VAL A 28 -6.83 -6.22 0.46
C VAL A 28 -7.82 -7.38 0.55
N ALA A 29 -8.98 -7.24 -0.06
CA ALA A 29 -10.02 -8.27 -0.06
C ALA A 29 -10.53 -8.47 -1.48
N LYS A 30 -10.95 -9.70 -1.79
CA LYS A 30 -11.52 -10.08 -3.10
C LYS A 30 -10.57 -9.75 -4.26
N LEU A 31 -9.29 -10.10 -4.10
CA LEU A 31 -8.36 -10.11 -5.23
C LEU A 31 -8.59 -11.38 -6.03
N GLU A 32 -8.68 -11.23 -7.34
CA GLU A 32 -8.75 -12.38 -8.24
C GLU A 32 -7.44 -13.17 -8.16
N PRO A 33 -7.42 -14.43 -8.57
CA PRO A 33 -6.17 -15.16 -8.72
C PRO A 33 -5.19 -14.45 -9.67
N GLY A 34 -3.91 -14.53 -9.37
CA GLY A 34 -2.82 -13.97 -10.18
C GLY A 34 -1.97 -12.92 -9.46
N GLU A 35 -1.07 -12.30 -10.24
CA GLU A 35 -0.12 -11.31 -9.75
C GLU A 35 -0.79 -9.94 -9.54
N HIS A 36 -0.54 -9.36 -8.37
CA HIS A 36 -0.99 -8.03 -8.01
C HIS A 36 0.19 -7.22 -7.48
N VAL A 37 0.25 -5.95 -7.86
CA VAL A 37 1.28 -5.02 -7.38
C VAL A 37 0.66 -4.01 -6.44
N ILE A 38 1.16 -3.95 -5.21
CA ILE A 38 0.85 -2.89 -4.25
C ILE A 38 1.96 -1.84 -4.35
N THR A 39 1.59 -0.60 -4.60
CA THR A 39 2.52 0.53 -4.59
C THR A 39 2.20 1.44 -3.40
N LEU A 40 3.22 1.80 -2.63
CA LEU A 40 3.13 2.76 -1.54
C LEU A 40 3.94 4.00 -1.91
N ARG A 41 3.35 5.18 -1.70
CA ARG A 41 4.00 6.47 -1.89
C ARG A 41 3.87 7.29 -0.63
N VAL A 42 4.99 7.83 -0.16
CA VAL A 42 5.07 8.63 1.06
C VAL A 42 5.69 9.98 0.71
N TYR A 43 5.18 11.05 1.33
CA TYR A 43 5.72 12.39 1.18
C TYR A 43 6.29 12.88 2.52
N ASP A 44 7.46 13.50 2.48
CA ASP A 44 7.99 14.24 3.65
C ASP A 44 7.41 15.66 3.72
N THR A 45 7.76 16.40 4.78
CA THR A 45 7.28 17.77 5.01
C THR A 45 7.81 18.78 4.00
N ALA A 46 8.90 18.47 3.28
CA ALA A 46 9.42 19.27 2.18
C ALA A 46 8.77 18.92 0.83
N GLY A 47 7.89 17.91 0.80
CA GLY A 47 7.19 17.45 -0.40
C GLY A 47 7.98 16.43 -1.24
N ASN A 48 9.10 15.90 -0.76
CA ASN A 48 9.81 14.85 -1.49
C ASN A 48 9.03 13.54 -1.42
N ALA A 49 9.02 12.78 -2.52
CA ALA A 49 8.30 11.52 -2.61
C ALA A 49 9.23 10.31 -2.52
N GLY A 50 8.94 9.38 -1.60
CA GLY A 50 9.47 8.02 -1.59
C GLY A 50 8.44 7.04 -2.14
N VAL A 51 8.86 6.09 -2.98
CA VAL A 51 7.98 5.07 -3.56
C VAL A 51 8.54 3.67 -3.33
N GLY A 52 7.71 2.77 -2.80
CA GLY A 52 7.99 1.35 -2.62
C GLY A 52 6.93 0.49 -3.31
N LYS A 53 7.28 -0.74 -3.66
CA LYS A 53 6.34 -1.69 -4.25
C LYS A 53 6.51 -3.09 -3.68
N ALA A 54 5.39 -3.81 -3.55
CA ALA A 54 5.34 -5.22 -3.21
C ALA A 54 4.53 -5.95 -4.27
N VAL A 55 5.00 -7.14 -4.66
CA VAL A 55 4.30 -8.03 -5.58
C VAL A 55 3.72 -9.17 -4.76
N ILE A 56 2.43 -9.42 -4.92
CA ILE A 56 1.72 -10.51 -4.25
C ILE A 56 1.02 -11.37 -5.29
N GLU A 57 1.15 -12.67 -5.17
CA GLU A 57 0.51 -13.64 -6.05
C GLU A 57 -0.60 -14.36 -5.27
N PHE A 58 -1.82 -14.30 -5.78
CA PHE A 58 -2.94 -15.06 -5.22
C PHE A 58 -3.16 -16.33 -6.02
N ALA A 59 -3.03 -17.48 -5.36
CA ALA A 59 -3.40 -18.74 -5.96
C ALA A 59 -4.92 -18.80 -6.19
N ALA A 60 -5.34 -19.43 -7.28
CA ALA A 60 -6.74 -19.81 -7.45
C ALA A 60 -7.09 -20.79 -6.32
N GLN A 61 -8.10 -20.46 -5.53
CA GLN A 61 -8.58 -21.36 -4.49
C GLN A 61 -9.27 -22.57 -5.17
N PRO A 62 -8.91 -23.81 -4.81
CA PRO A 62 -9.45 -25.01 -5.45
C PRO A 62 -10.96 -25.22 -5.22
#